data_AF-A0A382MTF1-F1
#
_entry.id   AF-A0A382MTF1-F1
#
_cell.length_a   1.000
_cell.length_b   1.000
_cell.length_c   1.000
_cell.angle_alpha   90.00
_cell.angle_beta   90.00
_cell.angle_gamma   90.00
#
_symmetry.space_group_name_H-M   'P 1'
#
loop_
_entity.id
_entity.type
_entity.pdbx_description
1 polymer ?
#
loop_
_entity_poly.entity_id
_entity_poly.type
_entity_poly.pdbx_seq_one_letter_code
_entity_poly.pdbx_strand_id
1 'polypeptide(L)'
;MPRLSLYKPYKGNDYTFMDRAIREQFDIGGTGIHVHKYLGPNPQNSTGDPSEPNYGSGLEIDNITGEEINPEGLIDETNIQDLLFMENRDRKYDPDIFDLRGVYNVSDNDFDLTQFGLFLTNDTLFISFHINDMVERLGRRLMPGDVLELPHLRDELLLTNDREAINKFYVVQDAARG
;
A
#
# COMPACT_ATOMS: atom_id res chain seq x y z
N MET A 1 -22.45 -5.56 38.24
CA MET A 1 -21.36 -4.78 37.62
C MET A 1 -20.22 -5.73 37.28
N PRO A 2 -19.72 -5.76 36.04
CA PRO A 2 -18.51 -6.49 35.71
C PRO A 2 -17.34 -5.96 36.56
N ARG A 3 -16.57 -6.85 37.19
CA ARG A 3 -15.35 -6.48 37.91
C ARG A 3 -14.19 -6.56 36.94
N LEU A 4 -13.68 -5.40 36.52
CA LEU A 4 -12.49 -5.31 35.69
C LEU A 4 -11.26 -5.67 36.53
N SER A 5 -10.49 -6.66 36.10
CA SER A 5 -9.21 -7.02 36.73
C SER A 5 -8.03 -6.62 35.85
N LEU A 6 -7.51 -5.42 36.10
CA LEU A 6 -6.43 -4.83 35.31
C LEU A 6 -5.09 -5.58 35.51
N TYR A 7 -4.20 -5.46 34.51
CA TYR A 7 -2.79 -5.89 34.57
C TYR A 7 -2.52 -7.38 34.76
N LYS A 8 -3.44 -8.23 34.31
CA LYS A 8 -3.18 -9.68 34.24
C LYS A 8 -2.17 -10.00 33.13
N PRO A 9 -1.30 -11.02 33.33
CA PRO A 9 -0.31 -11.42 32.33
C PRO A 9 -0.90 -12.15 31.13
N TYR A 10 -2.19 -12.51 31.16
CA TYR A 10 -2.90 -13.20 30.09
C TYR A 10 -4.05 -12.35 29.54
N LYS A 11 -4.36 -12.54 28.25
CA LYS A 11 -5.51 -11.89 27.60
C LYS A 11 -6.80 -12.54 28.10
N GLY A 12 -7.54 -11.83 28.94
CA GLY A 12 -8.88 -12.23 29.41
C GLY A 12 -9.97 -11.28 28.93
N ASN A 13 -11.16 -11.34 29.54
CA ASN A 13 -12.28 -10.46 29.20
C ASN A 13 -11.98 -8.96 29.44
N ASP A 14 -11.05 -8.65 30.35
CA ASP A 14 -10.61 -7.28 30.58
C ASP A 14 -9.85 -6.71 29.37
N TYR A 15 -9.07 -7.56 28.68
CA TYR A 15 -8.36 -7.18 27.45
C TYR A 15 -9.34 -6.83 26.34
N THR A 16 -10.35 -7.69 26.10
CA THR A 16 -11.32 -7.46 25.02
C THR A 16 -12.19 -6.24 25.28
N PHE A 17 -12.50 -5.94 26.54
CA PHE A 17 -13.17 -4.71 26.92
C PHE A 17 -12.33 -3.47 26.57
N MET A 18 -11.06 -3.45 26.98
CA MET A 18 -10.16 -2.33 26.68
C MET A 18 -9.88 -2.19 25.20
N ASP A 19 -9.68 -3.31 24.50
CA ASP A 19 -9.46 -3.34 23.06
C ASP A 19 -10.64 -2.72 22.30
N ARG A 20 -11.87 -3.07 22.68
CA ARG A 20 -13.07 -2.47 22.10
C ARG A 20 -13.16 -0.97 22.37
N ALA A 21 -12.85 -0.52 23.59
CA ALA A 21 -12.88 0.89 23.95
C ALA A 21 -11.79 1.69 23.20
N ILE A 22 -10.61 1.10 22.99
CA ILE A 22 -9.54 1.72 22.19
C ILE A 22 -9.96 1.76 20.72
N ARG A 23 -10.49 0.67 20.17
CA ARG A 23 -10.98 0.62 18.79
C ARG A 23 -12.02 1.71 18.52
N GLU A 24 -12.92 1.96 19.46
CA GLU A 24 -13.93 3.01 19.35
C GLU A 24 -13.32 4.42 19.21
N GLN A 25 -12.15 4.69 19.81
CA GLN A 25 -11.43 5.96 19.61
C GLN A 25 -10.97 6.13 18.15
N PHE A 26 -10.54 5.05 17.50
CA PHE A 26 -10.16 5.06 16.09
C PHE A 26 -11.39 5.10 15.17
N ASP A 27 -12.48 4.43 15.53
CA ASP A 27 -13.72 4.44 14.74
C ASP A 27 -14.35 5.84 14.72
N ILE A 28 -14.35 6.55 15.85
CA ILE A 28 -14.95 7.89 15.98
C ILE A 28 -13.98 8.99 15.55
N GLY A 29 -12.70 8.91 15.96
CA GLY A 29 -11.70 9.95 15.73
C GLY A 29 -10.87 9.76 14.46
N GLY A 30 -10.94 8.59 13.81
CA GLY A 30 -10.13 8.25 12.65
C GLY A 30 -10.80 8.58 11.31
N THR A 31 -9.95 8.86 10.33
CA THR A 31 -10.35 8.99 8.92
C THR A 31 -10.38 7.61 8.26
N GLY A 32 -11.29 7.41 7.29
CA GLY A 32 -11.29 6.21 6.45
C GLY A 32 -10.12 6.25 5.47
N ILE A 33 -9.39 5.13 5.37
CA ILE A 33 -8.21 4.98 4.52
C ILE A 33 -8.37 3.68 3.75
N HIS A 34 -8.27 3.76 2.44
CA HIS A 34 -8.28 2.59 1.58
C HIS A 34 -6.87 2.00 1.51
N VAL A 35 -6.76 0.70 1.73
CA VAL A 35 -5.52 -0.05 1.73
C VAL A 35 -5.50 -1.00 0.55
N HIS A 36 -4.53 -0.77 -0.31
CA HIS A 36 -4.17 -1.64 -1.42
C HIS A 36 -3.10 -2.60 -0.89
N LYS A 37 -3.52 -3.84 -0.61
CA LYS A 37 -2.71 -4.84 0.06
C LYS A 37 -1.66 -5.41 -0.89
N TYR A 38 -0.38 -5.22 -0.56
CA TYR A 38 0.72 -5.80 -1.32
C TYR A 38 0.79 -7.31 -1.09
N LEU A 39 0.72 -8.09 -2.17
CA LEU A 39 0.84 -9.55 -2.15
C LEU A 39 2.27 -10.02 -2.40
N GLY A 40 3.10 -9.14 -2.97
CA GLY A 40 4.47 -9.45 -3.33
C GLY A 40 4.76 -9.12 -4.80
N PRO A 41 5.93 -9.53 -5.29
CA PRO A 41 6.20 -9.51 -6.73
C PRO A 41 5.27 -10.46 -7.46
N ASN A 42 4.85 -10.11 -8.68
CA ASN A 42 4.11 -11.05 -9.52
C ASN A 42 4.99 -12.29 -9.78
N PRO A 43 4.57 -13.51 -9.36
CA PRO A 43 5.27 -14.71 -9.77
C PRO A 43 5.05 -14.89 -11.26
N GLN A 44 6.15 -15.12 -11.94
CA GLN A 44 6.30 -15.25 -13.37
C GLN A 44 5.49 -16.41 -13.92
N ASN A 45 4.21 -16.18 -14.17
CA ASN A 45 3.34 -17.14 -14.82
C ASN A 45 2.94 -16.52 -16.16
N SER A 46 3.21 -17.23 -17.24
CA SER A 46 2.75 -16.91 -18.59
C SER A 46 1.22 -17.03 -18.65
N THR A 47 0.50 -16.13 -18.00
CA THR A 47 -0.88 -15.84 -18.33
C THR A 47 -0.82 -15.18 -19.70
N GLY A 48 -1.43 -15.78 -20.73
CA GLY A 48 -1.44 -15.28 -22.11
C GLY A 48 -2.22 -13.97 -22.28
N ASP A 49 -2.09 -13.06 -21.33
CA ASP A 49 -2.54 -11.68 -21.36
C ASP A 49 -1.47 -10.84 -22.07
N PRO A 50 -1.77 -10.26 -23.25
CA PRO A 50 -0.83 -9.42 -23.98
C PRO A 50 -0.42 -8.13 -23.25
N SER A 51 -1.11 -7.77 -22.17
CA SER A 51 -0.77 -6.62 -21.33
C SER A 51 0.24 -6.95 -20.22
N GLU A 52 0.50 -8.25 -19.99
CA GLU A 52 1.50 -8.71 -19.02
C GLU A 52 2.77 -9.20 -19.76
N PRO A 53 3.95 -8.74 -19.37
CA PRO A 53 5.19 -9.26 -19.94
C PRO A 53 5.43 -10.72 -19.53
N ASN A 54 5.55 -11.61 -20.53
CA ASN A 54 5.86 -13.02 -20.32
C ASN A 54 7.37 -13.19 -20.10
N TYR A 55 7.77 -13.47 -18.88
CA TYR A 55 9.19 -13.69 -18.56
C TYR A 55 9.54 -15.19 -18.41
N GLY A 56 8.56 -16.11 -18.41
CA GLY A 56 8.75 -17.52 -18.00
C GLY A 56 9.60 -18.38 -18.96
N SER A 57 9.74 -17.92 -20.19
CA SER A 57 10.60 -18.50 -21.20
C SER A 57 10.89 -17.39 -22.21
N GLY A 58 12.12 -17.24 -22.70
CA GLY A 58 12.42 -16.32 -23.79
C GLY A 58 11.67 -16.66 -25.11
N LEU A 59 10.81 -17.68 -25.09
CA LEU A 59 9.79 -17.97 -26.09
C LEU A 59 8.89 -16.74 -26.32
N GLU A 60 9.16 -16.04 -27.40
CA GLU A 60 8.29 -15.02 -27.96
C GLU A 60 7.48 -15.66 -29.10
N ILE A 61 6.16 -15.45 -29.08
CA ILE A 61 5.22 -15.99 -30.09
C ILE A 61 4.61 -14.79 -30.81
N ASP A 62 4.58 -14.83 -32.14
CA ASP A 62 3.89 -13.81 -32.92
C ASP A 62 2.37 -13.93 -32.69
N ASN A 63 1.77 -12.89 -32.11
CA ASN A 63 0.34 -12.82 -31.80
C ASN A 63 -0.58 -12.91 -33.04
N ILE A 64 -0.05 -12.72 -34.25
CA ILE A 64 -0.82 -12.75 -35.50
C ILE A 64 -0.71 -14.13 -36.18
N THR A 65 0.47 -14.73 -36.17
CA THR A 65 0.73 -15.98 -36.91
C THR A 65 0.81 -17.22 -36.01
N GLY A 66 0.98 -17.03 -34.71
CA GLY A 66 1.11 -18.11 -33.73
C GLY A 66 2.44 -18.88 -33.82
N GLU A 67 3.40 -18.41 -34.61
CA GLU A 67 4.72 -19.03 -34.74
C GLU A 67 5.70 -18.48 -33.70
N GLU A 68 6.59 -19.37 -33.23
CA GLU A 68 7.65 -19.06 -32.28
C GLU A 68 8.75 -18.25 -32.97
N ILE A 69 8.90 -16.97 -32.57
CA ILE A 69 9.88 -16.04 -33.15
C ILE A 69 11.21 -16.03 -32.39
N ASN A 70 11.27 -16.64 -31.20
CA ASN A 70 12.50 -16.80 -30.42
C ASN A 70 12.69 -18.25 -29.91
N PRO A 71 13.09 -19.18 -30.79
CA PRO A 71 13.26 -20.60 -30.44
C PRO A 71 14.47 -20.91 -29.56
N GLU A 72 15.39 -19.96 -29.38
CA GLU A 72 16.58 -20.15 -28.56
C GLU A 72 16.35 -19.77 -27.08
N GLY A 73 15.19 -19.17 -26.76
CA GLY A 73 14.85 -18.77 -25.40
C GLY A 73 15.78 -17.70 -24.82
N LEU A 74 16.50 -16.96 -25.67
CA LEU A 74 17.36 -15.86 -25.23
C LEU A 74 16.47 -14.70 -24.77
N ILE A 75 16.63 -14.32 -23.51
CA ILE A 75 15.91 -13.19 -22.91
C ILE A 75 16.62 -11.92 -23.41
N ASP A 76 15.95 -11.12 -24.24
CA ASP A 76 16.52 -9.89 -24.79
C ASP A 76 16.86 -8.89 -23.67
N GLU A 77 18.06 -8.31 -23.69
CA GLU A 77 18.59 -7.41 -22.66
C GLU A 77 17.74 -6.15 -22.47
N THR A 78 16.92 -5.79 -23.46
CA THR A 78 15.95 -4.70 -23.40
C THR A 78 14.64 -5.06 -22.68
N ASN A 79 14.37 -6.35 -22.51
CA ASN A 79 13.20 -6.89 -21.80
C ASN A 79 13.55 -7.44 -20.41
N ILE A 80 14.85 -7.51 -20.08
CA ILE A 80 15.32 -7.91 -18.75
C ILE A 80 15.08 -6.76 -17.77
N GLN A 81 14.10 -6.95 -16.91
CA GLN A 81 14.06 -6.27 -15.62
C GLN A 81 15.26 -6.73 -14.80
N ASP A 82 16.05 -5.77 -14.31
CA ASP A 82 17.34 -5.99 -13.65
C ASP A 82 17.32 -7.13 -12.61
N LEU A 83 17.93 -8.27 -12.98
CA LEU A 83 17.96 -9.49 -12.16
C LEU A 83 18.74 -9.29 -10.85
N LEU A 84 19.68 -8.34 -10.82
CA LEU A 84 20.54 -8.09 -9.67
C LEU A 84 20.03 -6.94 -8.79
N PHE A 85 19.42 -5.92 -9.40
CA PHE A 85 19.00 -4.71 -8.69
C PHE A 85 17.49 -4.58 -8.48
N MET A 86 16.68 -5.49 -9.04
CA MET A 86 15.24 -5.66 -8.75
C MET A 86 14.42 -4.36 -8.74
N GLU A 87 14.85 -3.38 -9.53
CA GLU A 87 14.33 -2.00 -9.49
C GLU A 87 12.86 -1.92 -9.92
N ASN A 88 12.45 -2.82 -10.83
CA ASN A 88 11.16 -2.79 -11.51
C ASN A 88 10.51 -4.19 -11.54
N ARG A 89 10.48 -4.90 -10.41
CA ARG A 89 9.54 -6.02 -10.30
C ARG A 89 8.13 -5.46 -10.17
N ASP A 90 7.24 -5.92 -11.05
CA ASP A 90 5.83 -5.54 -11.01
C ASP A 90 5.22 -5.94 -9.67
N ARG A 91 4.73 -4.94 -8.94
CA ARG A 91 4.20 -5.09 -7.59
C ARG A 91 2.76 -5.57 -7.72
N LYS A 92 2.49 -6.78 -7.22
CA LYS A 92 1.15 -7.33 -7.22
C LYS A 92 0.40 -6.91 -5.96
N TYR A 93 -0.79 -6.38 -6.16
CA TYR A 93 -1.72 -6.05 -5.09
C TYR A 93 -2.91 -7.00 -5.12
N ASP A 94 -3.57 -7.13 -3.97
CA ASP A 94 -4.86 -7.79 -3.85
C ASP A 94 -5.90 -6.99 -4.66
N PRO A 95 -6.73 -7.62 -5.52
CA PRO A 95 -7.78 -6.91 -6.22
C PRO A 95 -8.81 -6.28 -5.28
N ASP A 96 -8.95 -6.80 -4.06
CA ASP A 96 -9.87 -6.26 -3.06
C ASP A 96 -9.26 -5.07 -2.32
N ILE A 97 -10.05 -4.00 -2.16
CA ILE A 97 -9.68 -2.80 -1.41
C ILE A 97 -10.17 -2.93 0.03
N PHE A 98 -9.27 -2.73 1.00
CA PHE A 98 -9.60 -2.82 2.43
C PHE A 98 -9.76 -1.43 3.03
N ASP A 99 -10.85 -1.18 3.78
CA ASP A 99 -11.04 0.07 4.51
C ASP A 99 -10.52 -0.07 5.95
N LEU A 100 -9.60 0.79 6.36
CA LEU A 100 -9.09 0.92 7.72
C LEU A 100 -9.32 2.33 8.27
N ARG A 101 -9.51 2.43 9.59
CA ARG A 101 -9.58 3.71 10.29
C ARG A 101 -8.21 4.08 10.86
N GLY A 102 -7.68 5.20 10.41
CA GLY A 102 -6.38 5.73 10.85
C GLY A 102 -6.51 7.12 11.45
N VAL A 103 -5.68 7.41 12.45
CA VAL A 103 -5.55 8.75 13.02
C VAL A 103 -4.15 9.26 12.72
N TYR A 104 -4.04 10.46 12.18
CA TYR A 104 -2.78 11.11 11.90
C TYR A 104 -2.86 12.60 12.21
N ASN A 105 -1.72 13.22 12.51
CA ASN A 105 -1.65 14.65 12.71
C ASN A 105 -1.36 15.33 11.37
N VAL A 106 -2.16 16.34 11.03
CA VAL A 106 -1.90 17.21 9.89
C VAL A 106 -0.92 18.29 10.37
N SER A 107 0.33 18.20 9.97
CA SER A 107 1.32 19.27 10.14
C SER A 107 1.54 19.95 8.79
N ASP A 108 1.34 21.26 8.76
CA ASP A 108 1.72 22.09 7.62
C ASP A 108 3.22 22.41 7.75
N ASN A 109 4.04 21.87 6.85
CA ASN A 109 5.46 22.17 6.82
C ASN A 109 5.65 23.46 6.02
N ASP A 110 5.96 24.55 6.73
CA ASP A 110 6.18 25.85 6.13
C ASP A 110 7.43 25.82 5.23
N PHE A 111 7.30 26.25 3.98
CA PHE A 111 8.42 26.28 3.03
C PHE A 111 9.36 27.41 3.41
N ASP A 112 10.46 27.10 4.11
CA ASP A 112 11.51 28.08 4.36
C ASP A 112 12.32 28.33 3.08
N LEU A 113 11.91 29.37 2.35
CA LEU A 113 12.55 29.81 1.10
C LEU A 113 13.87 30.58 1.35
N THR A 114 14.32 30.73 2.60
CA THR A 114 15.52 31.53 2.91
C THR A 114 16.84 30.79 2.66
N GLN A 115 16.81 29.47 2.50
CA GLN A 115 17.98 28.66 2.19
C GLN A 115 18.00 28.27 0.70
N PHE A 116 19.04 28.67 -0.03
CA PHE A 116 19.29 28.20 -1.40
C PHE A 116 19.66 26.72 -1.37
N GLY A 117 18.64 25.88 -1.55
CA GLY A 117 18.72 24.43 -1.62
C GLY A 117 17.30 23.92 -1.51
N LEU A 118 16.76 23.36 -2.60
CA LEU A 118 15.43 22.77 -2.62
C LEU A 118 15.44 21.48 -1.80
N PHE A 119 15.49 21.60 -0.48
CA PHE A 119 15.24 20.47 0.41
C PHE A 119 13.72 20.28 0.44
N LEU A 120 13.22 19.45 -0.48
CA LEU A 120 11.90 18.84 -0.36
C LEU A 120 11.94 17.98 0.90
N THR A 121 11.50 18.53 2.03
CA THR A 121 11.03 17.72 3.14
C THR A 121 9.93 16.84 2.55
N ASN A 122 10.26 15.56 2.32
CA ASN A 122 9.29 14.60 1.82
C ASN A 122 8.07 14.63 2.73
N ASP A 123 6.89 14.59 2.11
CA ASP A 123 5.58 14.65 2.75
C ASP A 123 5.31 13.33 3.50
N THR A 124 6.09 13.06 4.55
CA THR A 124 6.03 11.82 5.34
C THR A 124 4.89 11.90 6.34
N LEU A 125 3.89 11.05 6.16
CA LEU A 125 2.72 10.97 7.04
C LEU A 125 2.89 9.84 8.06
N PHE A 126 2.76 10.16 9.35
CA PHE A 126 2.72 9.17 10.42
C PHE A 126 1.27 8.89 10.81
N ILE A 127 0.77 7.71 10.45
CA ILE A 127 -0.60 7.28 10.73
C ILE A 127 -0.60 6.18 11.78
N SER A 128 -1.45 6.32 12.79
CA SER A 128 -1.69 5.31 13.81
C SER A 128 -2.93 4.49 13.46
N PHE A 129 -2.80 3.16 13.49
CA PHE A 129 -3.89 2.22 13.26
C PHE A 129 -4.08 1.31 14.47
N HIS A 130 -5.32 0.88 14.68
CA HIS A 130 -5.62 -0.13 15.68
C HIS A 130 -5.18 -1.53 15.21
N ILE A 131 -4.28 -2.17 15.96
CA ILE A 131 -3.63 -3.43 15.51
C ILE A 131 -4.63 -4.57 15.34
N ASN A 132 -5.54 -4.79 16.31
CA ASN A 132 -6.46 -5.93 16.21
C ASN A 132 -7.45 -5.74 15.05
N ASP A 133 -7.95 -4.52 14.82
CA ASP A 133 -8.84 -4.23 13.69
C ASP A 133 -8.12 -4.40 12.34
N MET A 134 -6.88 -3.94 12.25
CA MET A 134 -6.04 -4.16 11.07
C MET A 134 -5.85 -5.66 10.79
N VAL A 135 -5.58 -6.47 11.82
CA VAL A 135 -5.43 -7.92 11.64
C VAL A 135 -6.75 -8.59 11.28
N GLU A 136 -7.88 -8.16 11.84
CA GLU A 136 -9.21 -8.68 11.52
C GLU A 136 -9.62 -8.40 10.06
N ARG A 137 -9.31 -7.20 9.54
CA ARG A 137 -9.70 -6.77 8.19
C ARG A 137 -8.71 -7.18 7.10
N LEU A 138 -7.41 -6.97 7.32
CA LEU A 138 -6.35 -7.23 6.33
C LEU A 138 -5.82 -8.67 6.39
N GLY A 139 -6.02 -9.35 7.53
CA GLY A 139 -5.43 -10.66 7.84
C GLY A 139 -3.95 -10.61 8.25
N ARG A 140 -3.34 -9.42 8.24
CA ARG A 140 -1.96 -9.17 8.64
C ARG A 140 -1.77 -7.72 9.07
N ARG A 141 -0.60 -7.38 9.59
CA ARG A 141 -0.22 -5.97 9.76
C ARG A 141 0.17 -5.36 8.41
N LEU A 142 0.11 -4.03 8.33
CA LEU A 142 0.71 -3.28 7.24
C LEU A 142 2.21 -3.62 7.13
N MET A 143 2.69 -3.67 5.90
CA MET A 143 4.07 -3.95 5.57
C MET A 143 4.59 -2.89 4.60
N PRO A 144 5.92 -2.71 4.53
CA PRO A 144 6.52 -1.89 3.49
C PRO A 144 6.07 -2.35 2.10
N GLY A 145 5.60 -1.40 1.29
CA GLY A 145 5.05 -1.67 -0.04
C GLY A 145 3.52 -1.71 -0.13
N ASP A 146 2.79 -1.78 1.00
CA ASP A 146 1.35 -1.50 0.99
C ASP A 146 1.10 -0.05 0.54
N VAL A 147 0.02 0.18 -0.21
CA VAL A 147 -0.36 1.51 -0.67
C VAL A 147 -1.62 1.98 0.05
N LEU A 148 -1.56 3.19 0.59
CA LEU A 148 -2.64 3.86 1.28
C LEU A 148 -3.22 4.94 0.36
N GLU A 149 -4.52 4.92 0.19
CA GLU A 149 -5.28 5.95 -0.50
C GLU A 149 -6.13 6.70 0.52
N LEU A 150 -5.97 8.04 0.54
CA LEU A 150 -6.65 8.92 1.49
C LEU A 150 -7.75 9.69 0.75
N PRO A 151 -9.01 9.22 0.77
CA PRO A 151 -10.10 9.81 -0.01
C PRO A 151 -10.47 11.23 0.44
N HIS A 152 -10.15 11.61 1.68
CA HIS A 152 -10.38 12.95 2.22
C HIS A 152 -9.27 13.95 1.87
N LEU A 153 -8.14 13.52 1.29
CA LEU A 153 -7.07 14.39 0.79
C LEU A 153 -7.11 14.53 -0.74
N ARG A 154 -8.26 14.26 -1.37
CA ARG A 154 -8.43 14.43 -2.81
C ARG A 154 -8.27 15.91 -3.15
N ASP A 155 -7.49 16.19 -4.20
CA ASP A 155 -7.30 17.55 -4.68
C ASP A 155 -8.48 17.97 -5.56
N GLU A 156 -9.34 18.82 -5.00
CA GLU A 156 -10.52 19.40 -5.66
C GLU A 156 -10.15 20.62 -6.51
N LEU A 157 -8.99 21.24 -6.28
CA LEU A 157 -8.59 22.52 -6.86
C LEU A 157 -7.74 22.34 -8.12
N LEU A 158 -8.16 21.42 -8.98
CA LEU A 158 -7.53 21.24 -10.29
C LEU A 158 -7.67 22.53 -11.12
N LEU A 159 -6.73 22.73 -12.05
CA LEU A 159 -6.69 23.89 -12.94
C LEU A 159 -7.99 24.08 -13.77
N THR A 160 -8.85 23.06 -13.84
CA THR A 160 -10.11 23.10 -14.57
C THR A 160 -11.20 22.38 -13.77
N ASN A 161 -12.34 23.06 -13.53
CA ASN A 161 -13.47 22.58 -12.72
C ASN A 161 -14.24 21.39 -13.32
N ASP A 162 -13.87 20.92 -14.52
CA ASP A 162 -14.53 19.83 -15.24
C ASP A 162 -13.88 18.46 -14.99
N ARG A 163 -12.72 18.42 -14.31
CA ARG A 163 -11.96 17.19 -14.07
C ARG A 163 -12.26 16.59 -12.71
N GLU A 164 -12.26 15.27 -12.66
CA GLU A 164 -12.41 14.53 -11.41
C GLU A 164 -11.19 14.73 -10.51
N ALA A 165 -11.44 14.91 -9.21
CA ALA A 165 -10.41 15.11 -8.20
C ALA A 165 -9.43 13.93 -8.16
N ILE A 166 -8.13 14.23 -8.10
CA ILE A 166 -7.07 13.22 -8.14
C ILE A 166 -6.90 12.57 -6.75
N ASN A 167 -6.87 11.24 -6.72
CA ASN A 167 -6.60 10.47 -5.51
C ASN A 167 -5.13 10.57 -5.10
N LYS A 168 -4.88 10.79 -3.80
CA LYS A 168 -3.54 10.83 -3.25
C LYS A 168 -3.16 9.45 -2.70
N PHE A 169 -2.06 8.90 -3.20
CA PHE A 169 -1.52 7.60 -2.81
C PHE A 169 -0.22 7.76 -2.04
N TYR A 170 -0.06 6.98 -0.98
CA TYR A 170 1.12 6.93 -0.15
C TYR A 170 1.61 5.49 -0.05
N VAL A 171 2.91 5.27 -0.26
CA VAL A 171 3.52 3.96 -0.07
C VAL A 171 3.99 3.84 1.38
N VAL A 172 3.63 2.76 2.05
CA VAL A 172 4.14 2.44 3.38
C VAL A 172 5.64 2.15 3.28
N GLN A 173 6.43 2.97 3.98
CA GLN A 173 7.90 2.81 4.07
C GLN A 173 8.29 1.91 5.24
N ASP A 174 7.66 2.14 6.40
CA ASP A 174 7.89 1.37 7.61
C ASP A 174 6.59 1.20 8.40
N ALA A 175 6.48 0.09 9.09
CA ALA A 175 5.35 -0.28 9.93
C ALA A 175 5.87 -0.79 11.29
N ALA A 176 6.32 0.15 12.12
CA ALA A 176 6.77 -0.12 13.47
C ALA A 176 5.59 -0.33 14.45
N ARG A 177 5.82 -1.13 15.49
CA ARG A 177 4.90 -1.25 16.63
C ARG A 177 5.42 -0.36 17.76
N GLY A 178 4.67 0.70 18.06
CA GLY A 178 4.82 1.51 19.28
C GLY A 178 4.22 0.83 20.51
#